data_AF-A0A1J9VV96-F1
#
_entry.id   AF-A0A1J9VV96-F1
#
_cell.length_a   1.000
_cell.length_b   1.000
_cell.length_c   1.000
_cell.angle_alpha   90.00
_cell.angle_beta   90.00
_cell.angle_gamma   90.00
#
_symmetry.space_group_name_H-M   'P 1'
#
loop_
_entity.id
_entity.type
_entity.pdbx_description
1 polymer ?
#
loop_
_entity_poly.entity_id
_entity_poly.type
_entity_poly.pdbx_seq_one_letter_code
_entity_poly.pdbx_strand_id
1 'polypeptide(L)'
;MKTLGMIIREYRQERNLSLREFATRCQLSHSYIDKLEKGIDPRNGKPVEPTLAVIEQIAKAINKDKTNLLEEIGYLNKPNDIKLSPKDERDIARDLEKTLKDLENSDEALMFDGEPIDDHTKEMIRISLENSMRMAKQLAKQKFTPNKYKKD
;
A
#
# COMPACT_ATOMS: atom_id res chain seq x y z
N MET A 1 -1.66 10.78 -5.08
CA MET A 1 -0.77 10.68 -3.91
C MET A 1 -0.83 12.01 -3.17
N LYS A 2 -0.99 11.98 -1.84
CA LYS A 2 -0.92 13.19 -1.03
C LYS A 2 0.52 13.38 -0.58
N THR A 3 1.01 14.61 -0.55
CA THR A 3 2.31 14.89 0.09
C THR A 3 2.13 14.92 1.60
N LEU A 4 3.20 14.65 2.35
CA LEU A 4 3.18 14.75 3.81
C LEU A 4 2.71 16.13 4.28
N GLY A 5 3.15 17.19 3.60
CA GLY A 5 2.75 18.57 3.91
C GLY A 5 1.24 18.81 3.78
N MET A 6 0.59 18.20 2.78
CA MET A 6 -0.87 18.27 2.63
C MET A 6 -1.59 17.58 3.79
N ILE A 7 -1.14 16.39 4.20
CA ILE A 7 -1.74 15.64 5.31
C ILE A 7 -1.64 16.43 6.62
N ILE A 8 -0.48 17.03 6.88
CA ILE A 8 -0.28 17.88 8.07
C ILE A 8 -1.24 19.06 8.03
N ARG A 9 -1.32 19.75 6.88
CA ARG A 9 -2.17 20.93 6.71
C ARG A 9 -3.65 20.62 6.87
N GLU A 10 -4.13 19.54 6.24
CA GLU A 10 -5.52 19.07 6.34
C GLU A 10 -5.87 18.77 7.81
N TYR A 11 -5.06 17.95 8.49
CA TYR A 11 -5.28 17.60 9.89
C TYR A 11 -5.32 18.84 10.80
N ARG A 12 -4.42 19.79 10.55
CA ARG A 12 -4.32 21.03 11.32
C ARG A 12 -5.55 21.93 11.11
N GLN A 13 -6.01 22.07 9.87
CA GLN A 13 -7.19 22.87 9.53
C GLN A 13 -8.48 22.26 10.07
N GLU A 14 -8.66 20.94 9.95
CA GLU A 14 -9.83 20.23 10.49
C GLU A 14 -9.99 20.41 12.01
N ARG A 15 -8.88 20.55 12.74
CA ARG A 15 -8.87 20.71 14.21
C ARG A 15 -8.62 22.14 14.67
N ASN A 16 -8.62 23.12 13.76
CA ASN A 16 -8.33 24.52 14.06
C ASN A 16 -7.02 24.74 14.83
N LEU A 17 -6.00 23.92 14.56
CA LEU A 17 -4.71 24.02 15.22
C LEU A 17 -3.84 25.07 14.52
N SER A 18 -3.11 25.86 15.29
CA SER A 18 -2.03 26.69 14.76
C SER A 18 -0.80 25.83 14.44
N LEU A 19 0.08 26.35 13.58
CA LEU A 19 1.36 25.71 13.28
C LEU A 19 2.21 25.48 14.54
N ARG A 20 2.11 26.39 15.52
CA ARG A 20 2.86 26.28 16.79
C ARG A 20 2.30 25.15 17.65
N GLU A 21 0.98 25.08 17.82
CA GLU A 21 0.36 24.03 18.62
C GLU A 21 0.62 22.64 18.02
N PHE A 22 0.53 22.52 16.69
CA PHE A 22 0.85 21.26 16.03
C PHE A 22 2.32 20.87 16.21
N ALA A 23 3.26 21.83 16.11
CA ALA A 23 4.67 21.58 16.33
C ALA A 23 4.96 21.09 17.76
N THR A 24 4.33 21.71 18.77
CA THR A 24 4.41 21.25 20.17
C THR A 24 3.89 19.83 20.32
N ARG A 25 2.76 19.50 19.68
CA ARG A 25 2.17 18.16 19.70
C ARG A 25 3.08 17.10 19.08
N CYS A 26 3.77 17.44 18.00
CA CYS A 26 4.76 16.58 17.35
C CYS A 26 6.12 16.56 18.08
N GLN A 27 6.34 17.40 19.09
CA GLN A 27 7.66 17.63 19.70
C GLN A 27 8.73 18.03 18.68
N LEU A 28 8.35 18.85 17.70
CA LEU A 28 9.20 19.35 16.63
C LEU A 28 9.28 20.87 16.65
N SER A 29 10.29 21.43 16.00
CA SER A 29 10.40 22.89 15.89
C SER A 29 9.34 23.44 14.94
N HIS A 30 8.76 24.59 15.30
CA HIS A 30 7.78 25.29 14.48
C HIS A 30 8.27 25.53 13.04
N SER A 31 9.53 25.98 12.89
CA SER A 31 10.15 26.21 11.59
C SER A 31 10.29 24.94 10.76
N TYR A 32 10.47 23.79 11.39
CA TYR A 32 10.57 22.52 10.67
C TYR A 32 9.20 22.01 10.21
N ILE A 33 8.15 22.16 11.02
CA ILE A 33 6.77 21.87 10.59
C ILE A 33 6.36 22.79 9.43
N ASP A 34 6.69 24.08 9.48
CA ASP A 34 6.42 25.03 8.39
C ASP A 34 7.10 24.59 7.07
N LYS A 35 8.36 24.13 7.16
CA LYS A 35 9.08 23.53 6.02
C LYS A 35 8.40 22.26 5.49
N LEU A 36 7.95 21.38 6.39
CA LEU A 36 7.26 20.14 6.00
C LEU A 36 5.89 20.42 5.34
N GLU A 37 5.11 21.39 5.83
CA GLU A 37 3.85 21.82 5.19
C GLU A 37 4.09 22.38 3.79
N LYS A 38 5.16 23.17 3.61
CA LYS A 38 5.54 23.73 2.30
C LYS A 38 6.13 22.69 1.35
N GLY A 39 6.70 21.61 1.89
CA GLY A 39 7.29 20.50 1.14
C GLY A 39 8.64 20.82 0.47
N ILE A 40 9.12 22.07 0.52
CA ILE A 40 10.37 22.52 -0.09
C ILE A 40 11.22 23.28 0.93
N ASP A 41 12.55 23.07 0.92
CA ASP A 41 13.45 23.90 1.72
C ASP A 41 13.75 25.20 0.93
N PRO A 42 13.39 26.37 1.48
CA PRO A 42 13.52 27.65 0.78
C PRO A 42 14.98 28.04 0.47
N ARG A 43 15.98 27.40 1.08
CA ARG A 43 17.40 27.70 0.85
C ARG A 43 17.97 27.03 -0.39
N ASN A 44 17.46 25.85 -0.75
CA ASN A 44 18.04 25.03 -1.82
C ASN A 44 17.01 24.48 -2.81
N GLY A 45 15.71 24.74 -2.59
CA GLY A 45 14.62 24.28 -3.45
C GLY A 45 14.39 22.76 -3.44
N LYS A 46 15.08 22.02 -2.57
CA LYS A 46 14.94 20.55 -2.50
C LYS A 46 13.69 20.16 -1.70
N PRO A 47 13.09 18.99 -2.00
CA PRO A 47 12.05 18.42 -1.16
C PRO A 47 12.52 18.24 0.27
N VAL A 48 11.66 18.55 1.24
CA VAL A 48 11.96 18.31 2.66
C VAL A 48 11.64 16.86 2.97
N GLU A 49 12.68 16.03 3.06
CA GLU A 49 12.56 14.62 3.43
C GLU A 49 12.78 14.45 4.94
N PRO A 50 11.73 14.12 5.72
CA PRO A 50 11.89 13.84 7.14
C PRO A 50 12.52 12.48 7.41
N THR A 51 13.17 12.36 8.57
CA THR A 51 13.66 11.06 9.04
C THR A 51 12.51 10.19 9.52
N LEU A 52 12.76 8.88 9.63
CA LEU A 52 11.77 7.92 10.10
C LEU A 52 11.26 8.25 11.52
N ALA A 53 12.13 8.79 12.38
CA ALA A 53 11.77 9.22 13.73
C ALA A 53 10.78 10.40 13.71
N VAL A 54 10.99 11.37 12.81
CA VAL A 54 10.07 12.50 12.60
C VAL A 54 8.72 12.02 12.09
N ILE A 55 8.70 11.10 11.13
CA ILE A 55 7.46 10.49 10.64
C ILE A 55 6.68 9.83 11.78
N GLU A 56 7.38 9.12 12.67
CA GLU A 56 6.74 8.49 13.82
C GLU A 56 6.16 9.50 14.82
N GLN A 57 6.86 10.61 15.06
CA GLN A 57 6.34 11.72 15.88
C GLN A 57 5.09 12.34 15.27
N ILE A 58 5.10 12.59 13.96
CA ILE A 58 3.95 13.14 13.23
C ILE A 58 2.78 12.16 13.25
N ALA A 59 3.03 10.87 12.99
CA ALA A 59 2.02 9.81 13.03
C ALA A 59 1.33 9.74 14.41
N LYS A 60 2.12 9.79 15.50
CA LYS A 60 1.60 9.88 16.88
C LYS A 60 0.77 11.14 17.09
N ALA A 61 1.21 12.29 16.61
CA ALA A 61 0.48 13.54 16.76
C ALA A 61 -0.89 13.52 16.03
N ILE A 62 -0.94 12.94 14.82
CA ILE A 62 -2.17 12.85 14.02
C ILE A 62 -3.06 11.64 14.39
N ASN A 63 -2.65 10.82 15.37
CA ASN A 63 -3.31 9.56 15.75
C ASN A 63 -3.47 8.59 14.56
N LYS A 64 -2.45 8.49 13.70
CA LYS A 64 -2.41 7.54 12.58
C LYS A 64 -1.25 6.56 12.81
N ASP A 65 -1.41 5.34 12.33
CA ASP A 65 -0.30 4.39 12.30
C ASP A 65 0.81 4.87 11.36
N LYS A 66 2.07 4.65 11.76
CA LYS A 66 3.25 5.01 10.96
C LYS A 66 3.23 4.39 9.57
N THR A 67 2.82 3.12 9.48
CA THR A 67 2.72 2.38 8.21
C THR A 67 1.68 2.99 7.31
N ASN A 68 0.48 3.27 7.84
CA ASN A 68 -0.59 3.92 7.09
C ASN A 68 -0.20 5.32 6.59
N LEU A 69 0.53 6.09 7.40
CA LEU A 69 1.03 7.40 6.98
C LEU A 69 2.01 7.24 5.81
N LEU A 70 3.00 6.34 5.94
CA LEU A 70 4.00 6.06 4.89
C LEU A 70 3.37 5.55 3.59
N GLU A 71 2.30 4.76 3.66
CA GLU A 71 1.52 4.34 2.49
C GLU A 71 0.85 5.53 1.79
N GLU A 72 0.20 6.41 2.56
CA GLU A 72 -0.55 7.55 2.01
C GLU A 72 0.37 8.57 1.31
N ILE A 73 1.59 8.72 1.81
CA ILE A 73 2.63 9.57 1.21
C ILE A 73 3.45 8.85 0.13
N GLY A 74 3.14 7.60 -0.20
CA GLY A 74 3.75 6.86 -1.31
C GLY A 74 5.13 6.27 -1.03
N TYR A 75 5.59 6.25 0.22
CA TYR A 75 6.85 5.61 0.60
C TYR A 75 6.72 4.09 0.75
N LEU A 76 5.52 3.61 1.06
CA LEU A 76 5.19 2.19 1.04
C LEU A 76 4.21 1.92 -0.10
N ASN A 77 4.65 1.08 -1.04
CA ASN A 77 3.74 0.51 -2.02
C ASN A 77 3.00 -0.66 -1.35
N LYS A 78 1.67 -0.62 -1.33
CA LYS A 78 0.91 -1.83 -1.05
C LYS A 78 1.29 -2.87 -2.10
N PRO A 79 1.34 -4.18 -1.78
CA PRO A 79 1.57 -5.20 -2.79
C PRO A 79 0.62 -5.05 -3.99
N ASN A 80 -0.59 -4.52 -3.77
CA ASN A 80 -1.58 -4.23 -4.81
C ASN A 80 -1.20 -3.13 -5.83
N ASP A 81 -0.22 -2.25 -5.56
CA ASP A 81 0.15 -1.16 -6.47
C ASP A 81 1.14 -1.58 -7.57
N ILE A 82 1.71 -2.79 -7.49
CA ILE A 82 2.53 -3.30 -8.57
C ILE A 82 1.63 -3.67 -9.74
N LYS A 83 1.67 -2.85 -10.78
CA LYS A 83 0.95 -3.09 -12.02
C LYS A 83 1.42 -4.41 -12.65
N LEU A 84 0.48 -5.34 -12.75
CA LEU A 84 0.64 -6.54 -13.56
C LEU A 84 0.66 -6.12 -15.03
N SER A 85 1.58 -6.70 -15.80
CA SER A 85 1.62 -6.46 -17.24
C SER A 85 0.54 -7.31 -17.93
N PRO A 86 0.16 -6.99 -19.19
CA PRO A 86 -0.74 -7.85 -19.96
C PRO A 86 -0.21 -9.27 -20.16
N LYS A 87 1.10 -9.51 -20.01
CA LYS A 87 1.67 -10.85 -20.00
C LYS A 87 1.41 -11.56 -18.67
N ASP A 88 1.61 -10.88 -17.55
CA ASP A 88 1.38 -11.46 -16.22
C ASP A 88 -0.10 -11.83 -16.03
N GLU A 89 -1.02 -10.99 -16.49
CA GLU A 89 -2.46 -11.27 -16.49
C GLU A 89 -2.80 -12.55 -17.26
N ARG A 90 -2.21 -12.73 -18.45
CA ARG A 90 -2.39 -13.94 -19.26
C ARG A 90 -1.78 -15.18 -18.60
N ASP A 91 -0.64 -15.03 -17.95
CA ASP A 91 0.01 -16.13 -17.24
C ASP A 91 -0.82 -16.55 -16.01
N ILE A 92 -1.32 -15.58 -15.23
CA ILE A 92 -2.21 -15.83 -14.10
C ILE A 92 -3.49 -16.53 -14.56
N ALA A 93 -4.14 -16.06 -15.64
CA ALA A 93 -5.34 -16.69 -16.16
C ALA A 93 -5.10 -18.16 -16.56
N ARG A 94 -3.97 -18.43 -17.24
CA ARG A 94 -3.59 -19.79 -17.64
C ARG A 94 -3.30 -20.69 -16.44
N ASP A 95 -2.57 -20.16 -15.46
CA ASP A 95 -2.20 -20.91 -14.25
C ASP A 95 -3.43 -21.18 -13.37
N LEU A 96 -4.38 -20.22 -13.30
CA LEU A 96 -5.66 -20.38 -12.63
C LEU A 96 -6.49 -21.48 -13.28
N GLU A 97 -6.68 -21.44 -14.60
CA GLU A 97 -7.42 -22.48 -15.33
C GLU A 97 -6.79 -23.86 -15.14
N LYS A 98 -5.47 -23.95 -15.22
CA LYS A 98 -4.76 -25.20 -14.96
C LYS A 98 -5.01 -25.70 -13.54
N THR A 99 -4.89 -24.82 -12.54
CA THR A 99 -5.10 -25.17 -11.14
C THR A 99 -6.52 -25.64 -10.88
N LEU A 100 -7.52 -24.94 -11.45
CA LEU A 100 -8.92 -25.35 -11.34
C LEU A 100 -9.17 -26.71 -11.99
N LYS A 101 -8.59 -26.94 -13.18
CA LYS A 101 -8.69 -28.24 -13.86
C LYS A 101 -8.04 -29.37 -13.04
N ASP A 102 -6.88 -29.10 -12.43
CA ASP A 102 -6.20 -30.08 -11.57
C ASP A 102 -7.03 -30.38 -10.30
N LEU A 103 -7.74 -29.38 -9.75
CA LEU A 103 -8.72 -29.56 -8.67
C LEU A 103 -9.94 -30.38 -9.13
N GLU A 104 -10.51 -30.08 -10.30
CA GLU A 104 -11.67 -30.79 -10.86
C GLU A 104 -11.36 -32.26 -11.17
N ASN A 105 -10.14 -32.56 -11.62
CA ASN A 105 -9.69 -33.94 -11.87
C ASN A 105 -9.42 -34.73 -10.59
N SER A 106 -9.44 -34.07 -9.43
CA SER A 106 -9.25 -34.72 -8.13
C SER A 106 -10.64 -34.91 -7.50
N ASP A 107 -11.18 -36.12 -7.60
CA ASP A 107 -12.58 -36.46 -7.21
C ASP A 107 -12.99 -36.00 -5.80
N GLU A 108 -12.03 -35.79 -4.89
CA GLU A 108 -12.25 -35.34 -3.50
C GLU A 108 -12.03 -33.83 -3.28
N ALA A 109 -11.36 -33.12 -4.19
CA ALA A 109 -10.85 -31.76 -3.92
C ALA A 109 -11.93 -30.67 -3.93
N LEU A 110 -13.07 -30.93 -4.56
CA LEU A 110 -14.21 -30.03 -4.63
C LEU A 110 -15.44 -30.59 -3.87
N MET A 111 -15.21 -31.43 -2.86
CA MET A 111 -16.25 -31.91 -1.95
C MET A 111 -16.21 -31.11 -0.64
N PHE A 112 -17.38 -30.71 -0.14
CA PHE A 112 -17.56 -30.13 1.19
C PHE A 112 -18.58 -30.99 1.95
N ASP A 113 -18.15 -31.55 3.08
CA ASP A 113 -18.94 -32.50 3.89
C ASP A 113 -19.41 -33.76 3.13
N GLY A 114 -18.62 -34.20 2.14
CA GLY A 114 -18.95 -35.35 1.30
C GLY A 114 -19.94 -35.06 0.18
N GLU A 115 -20.42 -33.82 0.05
CA GLU A 115 -21.23 -33.35 -1.07
C GLU A 115 -20.39 -32.49 -2.03
N PRO A 116 -20.67 -32.50 -3.33
CA PRO A 116 -20.00 -31.61 -4.27
C PRO A 116 -20.33 -30.17 -3.92
N ILE A 117 -19.31 -29.30 -3.92
CA ILE A 117 -19.54 -27.88 -3.66
C ILE A 117 -20.47 -27.27 -4.73
N ASP A 118 -21.32 -26.35 -4.29
CA ASP A 118 -22.22 -25.62 -5.17
C ASP A 118 -21.45 -24.64 -6.07
N ASP A 119 -22.08 -24.22 -7.17
CA ASP A 119 -21.43 -23.38 -8.17
C ASP A 119 -21.08 -21.97 -7.65
N HIS A 120 -21.85 -21.44 -6.69
CA HIS A 120 -21.52 -20.15 -6.08
C HIS A 120 -20.26 -20.28 -5.20
N THR A 121 -20.10 -21.37 -4.46
CA THR A 121 -18.87 -21.67 -3.72
C THR A 121 -17.67 -21.90 -4.65
N LYS A 122 -17.85 -22.59 -5.79
CA LYS A 122 -16.79 -22.72 -6.81
C LYS A 122 -16.31 -21.35 -7.30
N GLU A 123 -17.23 -20.44 -7.57
CA GLU A 123 -16.88 -19.09 -8.02
C GLU A 123 -16.15 -18.29 -6.94
N MET A 124 -16.56 -18.42 -5.68
CA MET A 124 -15.83 -17.82 -4.56
C MET A 124 -14.40 -18.36 -4.45
N ILE A 125 -14.20 -19.67 -4.62
CA ILE A 125 -12.87 -20.30 -4.62
C ILE A 125 -12.05 -19.77 -5.80
N ARG A 126 -12.64 -19.70 -7.00
CA ARG A 126 -12.00 -19.14 -8.19
C ARG A 126 -11.51 -17.70 -7.95
N ILE A 127 -12.37 -16.82 -7.45
CA ILE A 127 -12.04 -15.42 -7.14
C ILE A 127 -10.93 -15.35 -6.09
N SER A 128 -11.03 -16.16 -5.03
CA SER A 128 -10.01 -16.19 -3.97
C SER A 128 -8.65 -16.62 -4.51
N LEU A 129 -8.61 -17.71 -5.30
CA LEU A 129 -7.38 -18.21 -5.91
C LEU A 129 -6.77 -17.19 -6.87
N GLU A 130 -7.58 -16.56 -7.71
CA GLU A 130 -7.12 -15.51 -8.62
C GLU A 130 -6.45 -14.37 -7.85
N ASN A 131 -7.12 -13.88 -6.80
CA ASN A 131 -6.58 -12.81 -5.94
C ASN A 131 -5.26 -13.23 -5.29
N SER A 132 -5.16 -14.46 -4.77
CA SER A 132 -3.92 -14.99 -4.20
C SER A 132 -2.79 -15.07 -5.23
N MET A 133 -3.07 -15.52 -6.46
CA MET A 133 -2.08 -15.59 -7.54
C MET A 133 -1.60 -14.20 -7.98
N ARG A 134 -2.52 -13.23 -8.10
CA ARG A 134 -2.20 -11.82 -8.37
C ARG A 134 -1.25 -11.27 -7.29
N MET A 135 -1.59 -11.46 -6.02
CA MET A 135 -0.75 -11.03 -4.90
C MET A 135 0.63 -11.69 -4.92
N ALA A 136 0.70 -13.00 -5.14
CA ALA A 136 1.97 -13.72 -5.21
C ALA A 136 2.85 -13.18 -6.35
N LYS A 137 2.27 -12.90 -7.52
CA LYS A 137 2.99 -12.32 -8.66
C LYS A 137 3.50 -10.92 -8.37
N GLN A 138 2.68 -10.09 -7.71
CA GLN A 138 3.07 -8.75 -7.29
C GLN A 138 4.23 -8.79 -6.28
N LEU A 139 4.13 -9.62 -5.25
CA LEU A 139 5.20 -9.80 -4.25
C LEU A 139 6.51 -10.29 -4.90
N ALA A 140 6.42 -11.25 -5.81
CA ALA A 140 7.59 -11.73 -6.56
C ALA A 140 8.24 -10.59 -7.36
N LYS A 141 7.45 -9.77 -8.05
CA LYS A 141 7.98 -8.59 -8.73
C LYS A 141 8.61 -7.59 -7.77
N GLN A 142 8.01 -7.32 -6.61
CA GLN A 142 8.58 -6.41 -5.62
C GLN A 142 9.97 -6.86 -5.15
N LYS A 143 10.09 -8.16 -4.86
CA LYS A 143 11.27 -8.78 -4.25
C LYS A 143 12.39 -9.03 -5.25
N PHE A 144 12.07 -9.47 -6.47
CA PHE A 144 13.05 -9.96 -7.44
C PHE A 144 13.30 -9.02 -8.62
N THR A 145 12.51 -7.94 -8.78
CA THR A 145 12.80 -6.93 -9.81
C THR A 145 13.95 -6.04 -9.33
N PRO A 146 15.08 -5.95 -10.05
CA PRO A 146 16.17 -5.06 -9.66
C PRO A 146 15.71 -3.61 -9.64
N ASN A 147 16.23 -2.79 -8.71
CA ASN A 147 15.80 -1.39 -8.52
C ASN A 147 15.91 -0.54 -9.80
N LYS A 148 16.84 -0.86 -10.71
CA LYS A 148 16.99 -0.22 -12.02
C LYS A 148 15.74 -0.30 -12.91
N TYR A 149 14.86 -1.28 -12.68
CA TYR A 149 13.65 -1.53 -13.49
C TYR A 149 12.35 -1.21 -12.74
N LYS A 150 12.43 -0.77 -11.48
CA LYS A 150 11.27 -0.24 -10.77
C LYS A 150 11.05 1.18 -11.30
N LYS A 151 9.90 1.42 -11.95
CA LYS A 151 9.51 2.79 -12.32
C LYS A 151 9.09 3.50 -11.03
N ASP A 152 9.71 4.65 -10.77
CA ASP A 152 9.31 5.60 -9.71
C ASP A 152 7.87 6.08 -9.92
#